data_AF-A0A925V1Y1-F1
#
_entry.id   AF-A0A925V1Y1-F1
#
_cell.length_a   1.000
_cell.length_b   1.000
_cell.length_c   1.000
_cell.angle_alpha   90.00
_cell.angle_beta   90.00
_cell.angle_gamma   90.00
#
_symmetry.space_group_name_H-M   'P 1'
#
loop_
_entity.id
_entity.type
_entity.pdbx_description
1 polymer ?
#
loop_
_entity_poly.entity_id
_entity_poly.type
_entity_poly.pdbx_seq_one_letter_code
_entity_poly.pdbx_strand_id
1 'polypeptide(L)'
;MAPVETPTLDSIALPSPPGDRGSGAVGTQSRSRKSAARGAVVPPDYRKERLLAAKEVREHPRSAAARVRLGDALRGLGWSGLAARQYREGAKLGSTTAKQKLRAIEAS
;
A
#
# COMPACT_ATOMS: atom_id res chain seq x y z
N MET A 1 -56.19 27.66 15.80
CA MET A 1 -55.08 27.33 16.73
C MET A 1 -55.51 26.09 17.50
N ALA A 2 -54.95 24.92 17.14
CA ALA A 2 -55.15 23.64 17.82
C ALA A 2 -53.83 22.85 17.66
N PRO A 3 -53.35 22.18 18.72
CA PRO A 3 -51.98 21.68 18.82
C PRO A 3 -51.76 20.42 17.98
N VAL A 4 -50.62 20.37 17.27
CA VAL A 4 -50.12 19.15 16.62
C VAL A 4 -49.45 18.29 17.70
N GLU A 5 -50.10 17.20 18.07
CA GLU A 5 -49.57 16.23 19.01
C GLU A 5 -48.46 15.41 18.35
N THR A 6 -47.29 15.42 18.97
CA THR A 6 -46.14 14.58 18.62
C THR A 6 -46.37 13.16 19.13
N PRO A 7 -46.31 12.11 18.29
CA PRO A 7 -46.24 10.75 18.79
C PRO A 7 -44.81 10.40 19.24
N THR A 8 -44.73 10.13 20.54
CA THR A 8 -43.64 9.59 21.35
C THR A 8 -42.94 8.38 20.73
N LEU A 9 -41.61 8.43 20.73
CA LEU A 9 -40.71 7.30 20.51
C LEU A 9 -40.85 6.28 21.65
N ASP A 10 -41.53 5.18 21.41
CA ASP A 10 -41.32 3.94 22.15
C ASP A 10 -41.75 2.75 21.28
N SER A 11 -41.12 1.60 21.45
CA SER A 11 -41.29 0.37 20.65
C SER A 11 -40.43 0.22 19.38
N ILE A 12 -39.12 0.09 19.56
CA ILE A 12 -38.38 -0.91 18.77
C ILE A 12 -37.65 -1.83 19.74
N ALA A 13 -38.35 -2.87 20.14
CA ALA A 13 -37.81 -3.99 20.88
C ALA A 13 -36.69 -4.65 20.06
N LEU A 14 -35.48 -4.68 20.61
CA LEU A 14 -34.36 -5.49 20.10
C LEU A 14 -34.68 -6.98 20.33
N PRO A 15 -34.59 -7.85 19.31
CA PRO A 15 -34.57 -9.28 19.56
C PRO A 15 -33.19 -9.70 20.10
N SER A 16 -33.18 -10.33 21.28
CA SER A 16 -32.02 -11.00 21.89
C SER A 16 -31.46 -12.12 20.99
N PRO A 17 -30.14 -12.36 20.97
CA PRO A 17 -29.53 -13.44 20.20
C PRO A 17 -29.66 -14.81 20.89
N PRO A 18 -29.85 -15.92 20.16
CA PRO A 18 -29.87 -17.26 20.73
C PRO A 18 -28.49 -17.96 20.67
N GLY A 19 -28.26 -18.86 21.64
CA GLY A 19 -27.46 -20.09 21.50
C GLY A 19 -25.94 -19.94 21.73
N ASP A 20 -25.39 -20.25 22.90
CA ASP A 20 -25.14 -21.58 23.49
C ASP A 20 -23.89 -22.33 22.94
N ARG A 21 -22.91 -22.44 23.84
CA ARG A 21 -21.91 -23.50 24.07
C ARG A 21 -21.17 -24.14 22.88
N GLY A 22 -19.85 -23.90 22.89
CA GLY A 22 -18.84 -24.73 22.22
C GLY A 22 -17.51 -24.67 22.95
N SER A 23 -17.29 -25.63 23.85
CA SER A 23 -16.02 -25.92 24.52
C SER A 23 -14.84 -26.08 23.56
N GLY A 24 -13.66 -25.69 24.05
CA GLY A 24 -12.41 -26.33 23.66
C GLY A 24 -11.60 -25.59 22.61
N ALA A 25 -10.53 -24.94 23.06
CA ALA A 25 -9.18 -25.33 22.70
C ALA A 25 -8.21 -24.19 23.04
N VAL A 26 -7.36 -24.46 24.04
CA VAL A 26 -5.92 -24.26 23.99
C VAL A 26 -5.41 -23.55 22.72
N GLY A 27 -4.87 -22.36 22.89
CA GLY A 27 -4.37 -21.59 21.76
C GLY A 27 -3.49 -20.45 22.20
N THR A 28 -2.42 -20.81 22.91
CA THR A 28 -1.16 -20.06 23.06
C THR A 28 -1.13 -18.69 22.38
N GLN A 29 -0.92 -17.67 23.22
CA GLN A 29 -0.20 -16.43 22.91
C GLN A 29 0.83 -16.66 21.80
N SER A 30 0.39 -16.50 20.56
CA SER A 30 1.17 -16.88 19.39
C SER A 30 1.75 -15.62 18.80
N ARG A 31 2.97 -15.34 19.27
CA ARG A 31 4.11 -14.86 18.47
C ARG A 31 3.75 -13.64 17.62
N SER A 32 4.24 -12.45 17.95
CA SER A 32 5.59 -12.05 17.54
C SER A 32 6.17 -12.95 16.43
N ARG A 33 5.46 -13.10 15.30
CA ARG A 33 6.01 -13.61 14.06
C ARG A 33 6.75 -12.47 13.39
N LYS A 34 7.81 -12.01 14.06
CA LYS A 34 8.97 -11.43 13.40
C LYS A 34 9.75 -12.57 12.76
N SER A 35 9.15 -13.30 11.81
CA SER A 35 9.81 -14.38 11.07
C SER A 35 8.94 -14.86 9.92
N ALA A 36 9.54 -14.86 8.73
CA ALA A 36 9.17 -15.63 7.55
C ALA A 36 8.00 -15.13 6.69
N ALA A 37 8.34 -14.22 5.77
CA ALA A 37 8.00 -14.45 4.37
C ALA A 37 9.26 -14.20 3.52
N ARG A 38 10.09 -15.23 3.34
CA ARG A 38 10.78 -15.38 2.06
C ARG A 38 9.68 -15.57 1.02
N GLY A 39 9.51 -14.64 0.09
CA GLY A 39 8.77 -14.91 -1.14
C GLY A 39 7.27 -14.59 -1.19
N ALA A 40 6.72 -13.77 -0.30
CA ALA A 40 5.45 -13.10 -0.57
C ALA A 40 5.74 -11.60 -0.66
N VAL A 41 6.14 -11.15 -1.86
CA VAL A 41 5.98 -9.74 -2.22
C VAL A 41 4.47 -9.53 -2.22
N VAL A 42 3.90 -9.17 -1.07
CA VAL A 42 2.65 -8.41 -1.04
C VAL A 42 2.94 -7.26 -2.00
N PRO A 43 2.31 -7.17 -3.18
CA PRO A 43 2.62 -6.09 -4.10
C PRO A 43 2.40 -4.84 -3.27
N PRO A 44 3.45 -4.04 -3.02
CA PRO A 44 3.24 -2.81 -2.29
C PRO A 44 2.16 -2.07 -3.08
N ASP A 45 1.27 -1.37 -2.39
CA ASP A 45 0.42 -0.39 -3.06
C ASP A 45 1.36 0.53 -3.86
N TYR A 46 1.62 0.23 -5.13
CA TYR A 46 2.61 0.95 -5.93
C TYR A 46 2.20 2.41 -6.05
N ARG A 47 0.90 2.67 -5.88
CA ARG A 47 0.33 4.01 -5.69
C ARG A 47 0.88 4.72 -4.44
N LYS A 48 0.89 4.06 -3.27
CA LYS A 48 1.48 4.63 -2.04
C LYS A 48 2.98 4.78 -2.19
N GLU A 49 3.68 3.78 -2.72
CA GLU A 49 5.13 3.86 -2.94
C GLU A 49 5.51 4.95 -3.92
N ARG A 50 4.75 5.14 -5.01
CA ARG A 50 4.94 6.25 -5.95
C ARG A 50 4.84 7.59 -5.23
N LEU A 51 3.87 7.76 -4.32
CA LEU A 51 3.70 9.00 -3.57
C LEU A 51 4.86 9.24 -2.61
N LEU A 52 5.30 8.22 -1.88
CA LEU A 52 6.44 8.30 -0.96
C LEU A 52 7.73 8.61 -1.73
N ALA A 53 8.00 7.89 -2.81
CA ALA A 53 9.18 8.11 -3.64
C ALA A 53 9.14 9.48 -4.34
N ALA A 54 7.96 9.96 -4.76
CA ALA A 54 7.83 11.31 -5.32
C ALA A 54 8.11 12.39 -4.27
N LYS A 55 7.66 12.19 -3.02
CA LYS A 55 8.00 13.07 -1.90
C LYS A 55 9.52 13.06 -1.64
N GLU A 56 10.13 11.89 -1.61
CA GLU A 56 11.58 11.72 -1.40
C GLU A 56 12.40 12.37 -2.53
N VAL A 57 11.97 12.27 -3.79
CA VAL A 57 12.61 12.98 -4.92
C VAL A 57 12.44 14.50 -4.78
N ARG A 58 11.34 14.98 -4.20
CA ARG A 58 11.13 16.42 -3.97
C ARG A 58 12.03 16.96 -2.86
N GLU A 59 12.20 16.20 -1.78
CA GLU A 59 13.09 16.54 -0.66
C GLU A 59 14.57 16.34 -1.02
N HIS A 60 14.87 15.33 -1.82
CA HIS A 60 16.21 14.95 -2.26
C HIS A 60 16.28 14.76 -3.78
N PRO A 61 16.28 15.86 -4.57
CA PRO A 61 16.23 15.79 -6.03
C PRO A 61 17.45 15.13 -6.68
N ARG A 62 18.57 15.05 -5.94
CA ARG A 62 19.81 14.37 -6.35
C ARG A 62 19.94 12.94 -5.80
N SER A 63 18.93 12.41 -5.11
CA SER A 63 18.94 11.01 -4.67
C SER A 63 18.66 10.09 -5.84
N ALA A 64 19.70 9.40 -6.32
CA ALA A 64 19.56 8.42 -7.37
C ALA A 64 18.72 7.21 -6.92
N ALA A 65 18.79 6.84 -5.64
CA ALA A 65 17.99 5.77 -5.05
C ALA A 65 16.48 6.11 -5.05
N ALA A 66 16.11 7.33 -4.65
CA ALA A 66 14.71 7.78 -4.68
C ALA A 66 14.13 7.74 -6.10
N ARG A 67 14.92 8.13 -7.10
CA ARG A 67 14.52 8.06 -8.52
C ARG A 67 14.35 6.62 -9.01
N VAL A 68 15.21 5.69 -8.58
CA VAL A 68 15.04 4.25 -8.88
C VAL A 68 13.75 3.72 -8.25
N ARG A 69 13.49 4.02 -6.97
CA ARG A 69 12.25 3.58 -6.28
C ARG A 69 11.00 4.14 -6.93
N LEU A 70 11.03 5.41 -7.36
CA LEU A 70 9.93 6.01 -8.11
C LEU A 70 9.73 5.29 -9.46
N GLY A 71 10.82 4.97 -10.17
CA GLY A 71 10.77 4.19 -11.40
C GLY A 71 10.20 2.77 -11.19
N ASP A 72 10.55 2.11 -10.10
CA ASP A 72 10.05 0.77 -9.75
C ASP A 72 8.55 0.79 -9.48
N ALA A 73 8.10 1.75 -8.67
CA ALA A 73 6.68 1.94 -8.40
C ALA A 73 5.90 2.27 -9.68
N LEU A 74 6.44 3.10 -10.56
CA LEU A 74 5.82 3.42 -11.85
C LEU A 74 5.75 2.21 -12.78
N ARG A 75 6.80 1.38 -12.82
CA ARG A 75 6.81 0.15 -13.62
C ARG A 75 5.82 -0.87 -13.08
N GLY A 76 5.70 -1.00 -11.75
CA GLY A 76 4.69 -1.84 -11.10
C GLY A 76 3.24 -1.41 -11.38
N LEU A 77 3.01 -0.13 -11.69
CA LEU A 77 1.73 0.41 -12.15
C LEU A 77 1.50 0.26 -13.67
N GLY A 78 2.43 -0.33 -14.41
CA GLY A 78 2.37 -0.47 -15.87
C GLY A 78 2.78 0.80 -16.64
N TRP A 79 3.31 1.83 -15.96
CA TRP A 79 3.70 3.09 -16.60
C TRP A 79 5.16 3.06 -17.03
N SER A 80 5.49 2.14 -17.94
CA SER A 80 6.86 1.85 -18.40
C SER A 80 7.58 3.09 -18.96
N GLY A 81 6.88 3.95 -19.70
CA GLY A 81 7.47 5.18 -20.26
C GLY A 81 7.88 6.19 -19.18
N LEU A 82 7.06 6.36 -18.13
CA LEU A 82 7.41 7.21 -16.99
C LEU A 82 8.51 6.59 -16.14
N ALA A 83 8.50 5.26 -15.98
CA ALA A 83 9.56 4.53 -15.27
C ALA A 83 10.93 4.71 -15.95
N ALA A 84 11.00 4.54 -17.28
CA ALA A 84 12.21 4.75 -18.07
C ALA A 84 12.78 6.17 -17.88
N ARG A 85 11.91 7.19 -17.85
CA ARG A 85 12.32 8.57 -17.57
C ARG A 85 12.97 8.71 -16.20
N GLN A 86 12.41 8.10 -15.15
CA GLN A 86 13.00 8.17 -13.81
C GLN A 86 14.33 7.42 -13.72
N TYR A 87 14.45 6.26 -14.38
CA TYR A 87 15.71 5.53 -14.44
C TYR A 87 16.78 6.26 -15.23
N ARG A 88 16.43 6.92 -16.34
CA ARG A 88 17.37 7.77 -17.09
C ARG A 88 17.95 8.87 -16.21
N GLU A 89 17.11 9.50 -15.41
CA GLU A 89 17.56 10.52 -14.47
C GLU A 89 18.41 9.95 -13.32
N GLY A 90 18.03 8.80 -12.75
CA GLY A 90 18.87 8.10 -11.77
C GLY A 90 20.22 7.67 -12.35
N ALA A 91 20.26 7.28 -13.62
CA ALA A 91 21.47 6.91 -14.35
C ALA A 91 22.41 8.11 -14.57
N LYS A 92 21.86 9.30 -14.86
CA LYS A 92 22.63 10.56 -14.94
C LYS A 92 23.29 10.92 -13.61
N LEU A 93 22.62 10.60 -12.50
CA LEU A 93 23.17 10.78 -11.14
C LEU A 93 24.18 9.69 -10.73
N GLY A 94 24.51 8.76 -11.64
CA GLY A 94 25.53 7.74 -11.41
C GLY A 94 25.01 6.38 -10.91
N SER A 95 23.70 6.20 -10.72
CA SER A 95 23.17 4.90 -10.28
C SER A 95 23.32 3.83 -11.36
N THR A 96 24.08 2.79 -11.03
CA THR A 96 24.25 1.58 -11.86
C THR A 96 22.94 0.79 -11.94
N THR A 97 22.18 0.71 -10.84
CA THR A 97 20.86 0.07 -10.80
C THR A 97 19.88 0.74 -11.77
N ALA A 98 19.86 2.08 -11.81
CA ALA A 98 19.02 2.82 -12.74
C ALA A 98 19.39 2.54 -14.20
N LYS A 99 20.70 2.48 -14.52
CA LYS A 99 21.21 2.15 -15.86
C LYS A 99 20.77 0.74 -16.28
N GLN A 100 20.87 -0.24 -15.39
CA GLN A 100 20.45 -1.62 -15.66
C GLN A 100 18.94 -1.71 -15.93
N LYS A 101 18.12 -1.06 -15.09
CA LYS A 101 16.66 -1.07 -15.24
C LYS A 101 16.18 -0.33 -16.48
N LEU A 102 16.85 0.77 -16.86
CA LEU A 102 16.58 1.46 -18.12
C LEU A 102 16.83 0.54 -19.31
N ARG A 103 17.99 -0.13 -19.36
CA ARG A 103 18.32 -1.09 -20.44
C ARG A 103 17.32 -2.23 -20.52
N ALA A 104 16.86 -2.74 -19.37
CA ALA A 104 15.86 -3.80 -19.34
C ALA A 104 14.52 -3.38 -19.94
N ILE A 105 14.13 -2.11 -19.80
CA ILE A 105 12.93 -1.55 -20.43
C ILE A 105 13.15 -1.30 -21.93
N GLU A 106 14.30 -0.76 -22.31
CA GLU A 106 14.63 -0.52 -23.73
C GLU A 106 14.78 -1.82 -24.54
N ALA A 107 15.06 -2.93 -23.86
CA ALA A 107 15.20 -4.26 -24.47
C ALA A 107 13.91 -5.11 -24.43
N SER A 108 12.82 -4.61 -23.83
CA SER A 108 11.49 -5.27 -23.83
C SER A 108 10.58 -4.64 -24.88
#